data_AF-A0A9E3UB70-F1
#
_entry.id   AF-A0A9E3UB70-F1
#
_cell.length_a   1.000
_cell.length_b   1.000
_cell.length_c   1.000
_cell.angle_alpha   90.00
_cell.angle_beta   90.00
_cell.angle_gamma   90.00
#
_symmetry.space_group_name_H-M   'P 1'
#
loop_
_entity.id
_entity.type
_entity.pdbx_description
1 polymer ?
#
loop_
_entity_poly.entity_id
_entity_poly.type
_entity_poly.pdbx_seq_one_letter_code
_entity_poly.pdbx_strand_id
1 'polypeptide(L)'
;MSFAVAWHPPAASDLLNIPWQDAAWIVREVSKLAEDGTGDVRGAVLPSGRRVFLLGLLGIRVVVSFDRVARIVHVWRVWRSIRPVRP
;
A
#
# COMPACT_ATOMS: atom_id res chain seq x y z
N MET A 1 3.36 13.27 12.06
CA MET A 1 3.16 14.24 10.95
C MET A 1 2.34 13.54 9.90
N SER A 2 1.11 13.96 9.61
CA SER A 2 0.23 13.24 8.67
C SER A 2 0.53 13.56 7.20
N PHE A 3 0.38 12.55 6.35
CA PHE A 3 0.36 12.62 4.89
C PHE A 3 -1.08 12.45 4.39
N ALA A 4 -1.43 13.08 3.28
CA ALA A 4 -2.64 12.74 2.54
C ALA A 4 -2.43 11.44 1.75
N VAL A 5 -3.51 10.70 1.46
CA VAL A 5 -3.44 9.48 0.65
C VAL A 5 -4.05 9.74 -0.72
N ALA A 6 -3.28 9.50 -1.78
CA ALA A 6 -3.72 9.59 -3.16
C ALA A 6 -3.80 8.19 -3.78
N TRP A 7 -5.02 7.73 -4.06
CA TRP A 7 -5.28 6.47 -4.73
C TRP A 7 -5.28 6.67 -6.25
N HIS A 8 -4.30 6.07 -6.93
CA HIS A 8 -4.27 6.11 -8.39
C HIS A 8 -5.31 5.17 -8.99
N PRO A 9 -5.82 5.45 -10.21
CA PRO A 9 -6.87 4.64 -10.83
C PRO A 9 -6.60 3.13 -10.83
N PRO A 10 -5.36 2.64 -11.10
CA PRO A 10 -5.09 1.20 -11.04
C PRO A 10 -5.25 0.60 -9.63
N ALA A 11 -4.82 1.31 -8.58
CA ALA A 11 -4.99 0.84 -7.20
C ALA A 11 -6.46 0.81 -6.78
N ALA A 12 -7.24 1.79 -7.22
CA ALA A 12 -8.68 1.81 -6.97
C ALA A 12 -9.38 0.63 -7.66
N SER A 13 -9.04 0.33 -8.92
CA SER A 13 -9.54 -0.85 -9.63
C SER A 13 -9.09 -2.16 -8.99
N ASP A 14 -7.86 -2.25 -8.50
CA ASP A 14 -7.36 -3.42 -7.79
C ASP A 14 -8.20 -3.70 -6.52
N LEU A 15 -8.56 -2.67 -5.74
CA LEU A 15 -9.39 -2.80 -4.54
C LEU A 15 -10.79 -3.36 -4.83
N LEU A 16 -11.38 -3.02 -5.97
CA LEU A 16 -12.70 -3.54 -6.37
C LEU A 16 -12.69 -5.06 -6.60
N ASN A 17 -11.52 -5.65 -6.86
CA ASN A 17 -11.37 -7.09 -7.06
C ASN A 17 -11.03 -7.85 -5.77
N ILE A 18 -10.98 -7.15 -4.63
CA ILE A 18 -10.67 -7.71 -3.31
C ILE A 18 -11.98 -7.74 -2.49
N PRO A 19 -12.24 -8.80 -1.69
CA PRO A 19 -13.38 -8.82 -0.79
C PRO A 19 -13.46 -7.54 0.05
N TRP A 20 -14.65 -6.96 0.18
CA TRP A 20 -14.82 -5.62 0.76
C TRP A 20 -14.21 -5.48 2.18
N GLN A 21 -14.21 -6.56 2.97
CA GLN A 21 -13.62 -6.59 4.32
C GLN A 21 -12.10 -6.40 4.27
N ASP A 22 -11.44 -7.12 3.35
CA ASP A 22 -10.01 -7.02 3.11
C ASP A 22 -9.67 -5.64 2.53
N ALA A 23 -10.49 -5.13 1.58
CA ALA A 23 -10.30 -3.80 1.01
C ALA A 23 -10.42 -2.69 2.07
N ALA A 24 -11.42 -2.75 2.94
CA ALA A 24 -11.60 -1.80 4.05
C ALA A 24 -10.41 -1.86 5.03
N TRP A 25 -9.91 -3.05 5.31
CA TRP A 25 -8.72 -3.24 6.12
C TRP A 25 -7.48 -2.62 5.47
N ILE A 26 -7.24 -2.85 4.17
CA ILE A 26 -6.13 -2.24 3.42
C ILE A 26 -6.18 -0.72 3.49
N VAL A 27 -7.35 -0.13 3.24
CA VAL A 27 -7.54 1.33 3.30
C VAL A 27 -7.16 1.86 4.67
N ARG A 28 -7.60 1.20 5.75
CA ARG A 28 -7.25 1.59 7.12
C ARG A 28 -5.75 1.50 7.39
N GLU A 29 -5.08 0.43 6.97
CA GLU A 29 -3.64 0.27 7.21
C GLU A 29 -2.81 1.28 6.40
N VAL A 30 -3.24 1.62 5.17
CA VAL A 30 -2.61 2.71 4.39
C VAL A 30 -2.84 4.07 5.03
N SER A 31 -4.02 4.33 5.60
CA SER A 31 -4.29 5.58 6.33
C SER A 31 -3.38 5.73 7.56
N LYS A 32 -3.23 4.66 8.36
CA LYS A 32 -2.28 4.65 9.49
C LYS A 32 -0.86 4.94 9.05
N LEU A 33 -0.43 4.33 7.94
CA LEU A 33 0.89 4.57 7.35
C LEU A 33 1.11 6.05 7.02
N ALA A 34 0.07 6.70 6.49
CA ALA A 34 0.10 8.11 6.17
C ALA A 34 0.09 8.99 7.43
N GLU A 35 -0.59 8.59 8.51
CA GLU A 35 -0.65 9.30 9.80
C GLU A 35 0.68 9.23 10.56
N ASP A 36 1.29 8.05 10.62
CA ASP A 36 2.56 7.81 11.32
C ASP A 36 3.69 8.65 10.71
N GLY A 37 3.58 9.02 9.44
CA GLY A 37 4.52 9.90 8.74
C GLY A 37 5.92 9.29 8.58
N THR A 38 6.08 8.03 9.01
CA THR A 38 7.25 7.22 8.76
C THR A 38 7.19 6.77 7.32
N GLY A 39 7.58 7.67 6.41
CA GLY A 39 7.98 7.33 5.04
C GLY A 39 9.19 6.37 4.97
N ASP A 40 9.54 5.75 6.10
CA ASP A 40 10.53 4.72 6.30
C ASP A 40 9.90 3.38 6.66
N VAL A 41 8.87 3.05 5.91
CA VAL A 41 8.22 1.76 5.96
C VAL A 41 9.20 0.74 5.39
N ARG A 42 9.45 -0.33 6.16
CA ARG A 42 10.31 -1.45 5.74
C ARG A 42 9.61 -2.21 4.61
N GLY A 43 10.15 -2.10 3.40
CA GLY A 43 9.62 -2.72 2.21
C GLY A 43 10.68 -2.88 1.12
N ALA A 44 10.37 -3.66 0.09
CA ALA A 44 11.26 -3.78 -1.05
C ALA A 44 11.20 -2.48 -1.87
N VAL A 45 12.36 -1.91 -2.17
CA VAL A 45 12.46 -0.76 -3.09
C VAL A 45 12.53 -1.30 -4.51
N LEU A 46 11.60 -0.87 -5.36
CA LEU A 46 11.60 -1.18 -6.78
C LEU A 46 12.64 -0.31 -7.50
N PRO A 47 13.17 -0.73 -8.66
CA PRO A 47 14.08 0.08 -9.48
C PRO A 47 13.53 1.47 -9.84
N SER A 48 12.20 1.62 -9.88
CA SER A 48 11.52 2.89 -10.11
C SER A 48 11.53 3.83 -8.88
N GLY A 49 12.20 3.48 -7.78
CA GLY A 49 12.18 4.22 -6.51
C GLY A 49 10.89 4.08 -5.70
N ARG A 50 9.90 3.33 -6.20
CA ARG A 50 8.65 3.02 -5.47
C ARG A 50 8.91 1.96 -4.43
N ARG A 51 8.14 1.94 -3.34
CA ARG A 51 8.26 0.95 -2.26
C ARG A 51 7.09 -0.02 -2.30
N VAL A 52 7.37 -1.31 -2.06
CA VAL A 52 6.35 -2.35 -1.93
C VAL A 52 6.23 -2.75 -0.46
N PHE A 53 5.01 -2.66 0.06
CA PHE A 53 4.66 -3.05 1.41
C PHE A 53 3.84 -4.32 1.41
N LEU A 54 4.19 -5.22 2.32
CA LEU A 54 3.40 -6.40 2.63
C LEU A 54 2.52 -6.05 3.83
N LEU A 55 1.21 -5.99 3.61
CA LEU A 55 0.25 -5.79 4.67
C LEU A 55 -0.20 -7.16 5.21
N GLY A 56 0.22 -7.44 6.45
CA GLY A 56 -0.29 -8.53 7.28
C GLY A 56 -0.05 -9.96 6.76
N LEU A 57 -0.69 -10.92 7.42
CA LEU A 57 -0.59 -12.35 7.12
C LEU A 57 -1.39 -12.78 5.88
N LEU A 58 -2.27 -11.91 5.37
CA LEU A 58 -3.12 -12.19 4.19
C LEU A 58 -2.35 -12.18 2.86
N GLY A 59 -1.05 -11.86 2.91
CA GLY A 59 -0.19 -11.80 1.73
C GLY A 59 -0.50 -10.60 0.83
N ILE A 60 -1.12 -9.54 1.34
CA ILE A 60 -1.51 -8.40 0.52
C ILE A 60 -0.29 -7.51 0.28
N ARG A 61 -0.05 -7.17 -0.98
CA ARG A 61 1.04 -6.29 -1.41
C ARG A 61 0.46 -4.97 -1.88
N VAL A 62 1.04 -3.88 -1.42
CA VAL A 62 0.67 -2.52 -1.80
C VAL A 62 1.92 -1.80 -2.31
N VAL A 63 1.85 -1.22 -3.49
CA VAL A 63 2.94 -0.38 -4.04
C VAL A 63 2.60 1.07 -3.77
N VAL A 64 3.50 1.77 -3.09
CA VAL A 64 3.34 3.20 -2.86
C VAL A 64 4.63 3.98 -3.13
N SER A 65 4.49 5.30 -3.22
CA SER A 65 5.59 6.24 -3.14
C SER A 65 5.24 7.39 -2.21
N PHE A 66 6.24 7.95 -1.54
CA PHE A 66 6.08 9.09 -0.65
C PHE A 66 6.57 10.35 -1.35
N ASP A 67 5.71 11.33 -1.48
CA ASP A 67 6.09 12.71 -1.77
C ASP A 67 6.18 13.47 -0.43
N ARG A 68 7.41 13.71 0.02
CA ARG A 68 7.68 14.43 1.28
C ARG A 68 7.44 15.93 1.18
N VAL A 69 7.50 16.49 -0.03
CA VAL A 69 7.29 17.92 -0.26
C VAL A 69 5.80 18.21 -0.24
N ALA A 70 5.02 17.46 -1.03
CA ALA A 70 3.57 17.60 -1.06
C ALA A 70 2.87 16.94 0.15
N ARG A 71 3.60 16.14 0.94
CA ARG A 71 3.07 15.32 2.05
C ARG A 71 1.97 14.37 1.58
N ILE A 72 2.23 13.63 0.49
CA ILE A 72 1.28 12.68 -0.10
C ILE A 72 1.89 11.27 -0.13
N VAL A 73 1.10 10.27 0.25
CA VAL A 73 1.35 8.85 -0.06
C VAL A 73 0.58 8.51 -1.32
N HIS A 74 1.28 8.22 -2.40
CA HIS A 74 0.67 7.76 -3.64
C HIS A 74 0.56 6.24 -3.64
N VAL A 75 -0.66 5.72 -3.71
CA VAL A 75 -0.92 4.28 -3.82
C VAL A 75 -1.13 3.92 -5.28
N TRP A 76 -0.24 3.08 -5.82
CA TRP A 76 -0.19 2.78 -7.25
C TRP A 76 -0.85 1.46 -7.60
N ARG A 77 -0.66 0.42 -6.77
CA ARG A 77 -1.17 -0.93 -6.99
C ARG A 77 -1.46 -1.63 -5.67
N VAL A 78 -2.44 -2.50 -5.69
CA VAL A 78 -2.80 -3.39 -4.57
C VAL A 78 -3.03 -4.79 -5.15
N TRP A 79 -2.53 -5.84 -4.52
CA TRP A 79 -2.90 -7.19 -4.92
C TRP A 79 -2.67 -8.18 -3.81
N ARG A 80 -3.39 -9.30 -3.85
CA ARG A 80 -3.10 -10.44 -2.99
C ARG A 80 -1.98 -11.28 -3.61
N SER A 81 -0.90 -11.48 -2.86
CA SER A 81 0.19 -12.37 -3.24
C SER A 81 -0.27 -13.81 -3.08
N ILE A 82 -0.66 -14.45 -4.18
CA ILE A 82 -1.07 -15.87 -4.23
C ILE A 82 0.15 -16.82 -4.18
N ARG A 83 1.33 -16.36 -3.75
CA ARG A 83 2.49 -17.26 -3.71
C ARG A 83 2.14 -18.44 -2.79
N PRO A 84 2.28 -19.69 -3.27
CA PRO A 84 2.15 -20.83 -2.39
C PRO A 84 3.23 -20.67 -1.32
N VAL A 85 2.80 -20.57 -0.06
CA VAL A 85 3.69 -20.82 1.07
C VAL A 85 4.12 -22.28 0.89
N ARG A 86 5.37 -22.52 0.46
CA ARG A 86 5.85 -23.90 0.40
C ARG A 86 5.82 -24.46 1.83
N PRO A 87 5.24 -25.66 2.04
CA PRO A 87 5.27 -26.33 3.32
C PRO A 87 6.70 -26.66 3.77
#